data_AF-A0A2E6U3F2-F1
#
_entry.id   AF-A0A2E6U3F2-F1
#
_cell.length_a   1.000
_cell.length_b   1.000
_cell.length_c   1.000
_cell.angle_alpha   90.00
_cell.angle_beta   90.00
_cell.angle_gamma   90.00
#
_symmetry.space_group_name_H-M   'P 1'
#
loop_
_entity.id
_entity.type
_entity.pdbx_description
1 polymer ?
#
loop_
_entity_poly.entity_id
_entity_poly.type
_entity_poly.pdbx_seq_one_letter_code
_entity_poly.pdbx_strand_id
1 'polypeptide(L)'
;LDDPQRAVNEAARITRPGGCVLIADFGPHEMEDLRNEHAHRRLGFADDEMNHMLRAAGLFAAAGDTLTAQNTPLTVAMWQAEKTERNA
;
A
#
# COMPACT_ATOMS: atom_id res chain seq x y z
N LEU A 1 1.13 2.54 12.02
CA LEU A 1 -0.04 3.44 11.92
C LEU A 1 -1.27 2.62 12.28
N ASP A 2 -2.09 3.07 13.22
CA ASP A 2 -3.27 2.31 13.65
C ASP A 2 -4.44 2.40 12.65
N ASP A 3 -4.34 3.28 11.65
CA ASP A 3 -5.31 3.47 10.59
C ASP A 3 -4.58 3.62 9.24
N PRO A 4 -4.63 2.60 8.35
CA PRO A 4 -3.92 2.62 7.07
C PRO A 4 -4.54 3.63 6.09
N GLN A 5 -5.86 3.81 6.16
CA GLN A 5 -6.58 4.69 5.25
C GLN A 5 -6.15 6.14 5.47
N ARG A 6 -5.90 6.52 6.72
CA ARG A 6 -5.34 7.85 7.03
C ARG A 6 -3.98 8.09 6.38
N ALA A 7 -3.14 7.07 6.29
CA ALA A 7 -1.83 7.19 5.64
C ALA A 7 -1.98 7.38 4.12
N VAL A 8 -2.85 6.59 3.48
CA VAL A 8 -3.15 6.70 2.05
C VAL A 8 -3.79 8.05 1.73
N ASN A 9 -4.70 8.53 2.57
CA ASN A 9 -5.31 9.86 2.43
C ASN A 9 -4.27 10.98 2.49
N GLU A 10 -3.28 10.87 3.38
CA GLU A 10 -2.23 11.87 3.49
C GLU A 10 -1.29 11.85 2.28
N ALA A 11 -0.93 10.66 1.78
CA ALA A 11 -0.19 10.49 0.54
C ALA A 11 -0.94 11.12 -0.65
N ALA A 12 -2.25 10.91 -0.73
CA ALA A 12 -3.10 11.54 -1.73
C ALA A 12 -3.12 13.07 -1.57
N ARG A 13 -3.19 13.60 -0.34
CA ARG A 13 -3.26 15.04 -0.06
C ARG A 13 -2.02 15.79 -0.56
N ILE A 14 -0.83 15.25 -0.30
CA ILE A 14 0.45 15.90 -0.66
C ILE A 14 0.84 15.70 -2.13
N THR A 15 0.26 14.72 -2.81
CA THR A 15 0.50 14.49 -4.23
C THR A 15 -0.22 15.55 -5.06
N ARG A 16 0.51 16.19 -5.99
CA ARG A 16 -0.08 17.15 -6.94
C ARG A 16 -1.08 16.45 -7.89
N PRO A 17 -2.10 17.14 -8.42
CA PRO A 17 -2.90 16.61 -9.53
C PRO A 17 -2.00 16.22 -10.72
N GLY A 18 -2.31 15.11 -11.39
CA GLY A 18 -1.46 14.50 -12.42
C GLY A 18 -0.18 13.84 -11.87
N GLY A 19 -0.03 13.77 -10.55
CA GLY A 19 1.10 13.12 -9.89
C GLY A 19 0.87 11.63 -9.64
N CYS A 20 1.93 10.95 -9.23
CA CYS A 20 1.92 9.52 -8.94
C CYS A 20 2.37 9.27 -7.48
N VAL A 21 1.78 8.24 -6.86
CA VAL A 21 2.17 7.66 -5.57
C VAL A 21 2.64 6.23 -5.80
N LEU A 22 3.72 5.83 -5.14
CA LEU A 22 4.15 4.45 -5.03
C LEU A 22 4.14 4.06 -3.55
N ILE A 23 3.40 3.01 -3.21
CA ILE A 23 3.33 2.44 -1.85
C ILE A 23 4.04 1.09 -1.90
N ALA A 24 4.90 0.82 -0.92
CA ALA A 24 5.53 -0.47 -0.72
C ALA A 24 5.30 -0.92 0.72
N ASP A 25 4.76 -2.13 0.89
CA ASP A 25 4.51 -2.75 2.19
C ASP A 25 4.57 -4.28 2.05
N PHE A 26 4.44 -5.03 3.14
CA PHE A 26 4.42 -6.48 3.07
C PHE A 26 3.12 -6.99 2.44
N GLY A 27 3.25 -7.98 1.55
CA GLY A 27 2.12 -8.77 1.09
C GLY A 27 1.54 -9.65 2.20
N PRO A 28 0.38 -10.30 1.96
CA PRO A 28 -0.26 -11.15 2.96
C PRO A 28 0.68 -12.29 3.39
N HIS A 29 0.82 -12.51 4.70
CA HIS A 29 1.67 -13.59 5.24
C HIS A 29 1.16 -14.08 6.59
N GLU A 30 1.47 -15.32 6.97
CA GLU A 30 0.99 -15.94 8.22
C GLU A 30 2.08 -16.03 9.30
N MET A 31 3.19 -15.31 9.15
CA MET A 31 4.32 -15.37 10.08
C MET A 31 4.03 -14.58 11.37
N GLU A 32 3.43 -15.26 12.34
CA GLU A 32 3.12 -14.73 13.68
C GLU A 32 4.37 -14.24 14.45
N ASP A 33 5.57 -14.78 14.17
CA ASP A 33 6.82 -14.39 14.83
C ASP A 33 7.17 -12.91 14.62
N LEU A 34 6.82 -12.33 13.47
CA LEU A 34 7.00 -10.90 13.19
C LEU A 34 6.06 -10.00 14.01
N ARG A 35 4.97 -10.55 14.56
CA ARG A 35 4.05 -9.82 15.46
C ARG A 35 4.67 -9.64 16.84
N ASN A 36 5.45 -10.63 17.31
CA ASN A 36 5.98 -10.67 18.66
C ASN A 36 7.24 -9.79 18.83
N GLU A 37 8.09 -9.67 17.80
CA GLU A 37 9.38 -8.96 17.92
C GLU A 37 9.41 -7.57 17.26
N HIS A 38 8.50 -7.26 16.31
CA HIS A 38 8.58 -6.04 15.49
C HIS A 38 7.32 -5.16 15.47
N ALA A 39 6.37 -5.35 16.40
CA ALA A 39 5.13 -4.55 16.51
C ALA A 39 4.25 -4.55 15.23
N HIS A 40 4.37 -5.58 14.38
CA HIS A 40 3.48 -5.77 13.24
C HIS A 40 2.10 -6.26 13.73
N ARG A 41 1.17 -5.32 13.94
CA ARG A 41 -0.22 -5.65 14.29
C ARG A 41 -1.00 -6.30 13.14
N ARG A 42 -0.51 -6.20 11.90
CA ARG A 42 -1.15 -6.73 10.68
C ARG A 42 -0.21 -7.60 9.87
N LEU A 43 -0.81 -8.59 9.24
CA LEU A 43 -0.21 -9.63 8.43
C LEU A 43 -0.06 -9.20 6.95
N GLY A 44 0.45 -7.98 6.74
CA GLY A 44 0.52 -7.35 5.41
C GLY A 44 -0.83 -6.91 4.85
N PHE A 45 -0.84 -6.51 3.57
CA PHE A 45 -2.02 -6.07 2.82
C PHE A 45 -2.20 -6.89 1.55
N ALA A 46 -3.44 -7.29 1.27
CA ALA A 46 -3.80 -7.85 -0.04
C ALA A 46 -3.99 -6.73 -1.07
N ASP A 47 -3.80 -7.06 -2.35
CA ASP A 47 -3.97 -6.10 -3.46
C ASP A 47 -5.36 -5.45 -3.44
N ASP A 48 -6.42 -6.22 -3.20
CA ASP A 48 -7.79 -5.70 -3.17
C ASP A 48 -8.01 -4.70 -2.03
N GLU A 49 -7.40 -4.94 -0.86
CA GLU A 49 -7.47 -4.03 0.29
C GLU A 49 -6.75 -2.71 -0.05
N MET A 50 -5.54 -2.78 -0.59
CA MET A 50 -4.80 -1.58 -0.99
C MET A 50 -5.51 -0.82 -2.11
N ASN A 51 -6.03 -1.52 -3.12
CA ASN A 51 -6.79 -0.93 -4.22
C ASN A 51 -8.07 -0.24 -3.73
N HIS A 52 -8.75 -0.81 -2.74
CA HIS A 52 -9.90 -0.17 -2.11
C HIS A 52 -9.48 1.13 -1.41
N MET A 53 -8.40 1.10 -0.63
CA MET A 53 -7.91 2.28 0.09
C MET A 53 -7.44 3.40 -0.86
N LEU A 54 -6.73 3.04 -1.92
CA LEU A 54 -6.29 3.97 -2.97
C LEU A 54 -7.50 4.67 -3.61
N ARG A 55 -8.51 3.90 -4.04
CA ARG A 55 -9.74 4.46 -4.63
C ARG A 55 -10.49 5.37 -3.65
N ALA A 56 -10.61 4.97 -2.38
CA ALA A 56 -11.24 5.79 -1.35
C ALA A 56 -10.51 7.13 -1.12
N ALA A 57 -9.20 7.17 -1.35
CA ALA A 57 -8.38 8.39 -1.26
C ALA A 57 -8.39 9.24 -2.56
N GLY A 58 -9.12 8.81 -3.60
CA GLY A 58 -9.13 9.47 -4.91
C GLY A 58 -7.85 9.23 -5.73
N LEU A 59 -7.14 8.14 -5.45
CA LEU A 59 -6.02 7.64 -6.23
C LEU A 59 -6.47 6.44 -7.07
N PHE A 60 -6.02 6.36 -8.31
CA PHE A 60 -6.41 5.29 -9.23
C PHE A 60 -5.22 4.38 -9.48
N ALA A 61 -5.38 3.09 -9.17
CA ALA A 61 -4.33 2.10 -9.36
C ALA A 61 -3.90 2.03 -10.84
N ALA A 62 -2.59 2.10 -11.07
CA ALA A 62 -1.97 2.11 -12.38
C ALA A 62 -1.17 0.82 -12.64
N ALA A 63 -0.39 0.39 -11.65
CA ALA A 63 0.40 -0.84 -11.71
C ALA A 63 0.61 -1.41 -10.30
N GLY A 64 0.93 -2.70 -10.23
CA GLY A 64 1.37 -3.35 -9.01
C GLY A 64 2.39 -4.44 -9.32
N ASP A 65 3.26 -4.73 -8.37
CA ASP A 65 4.24 -5.82 -8.45
C ASP A 65 4.51 -6.38 -7.07
N THR A 66 4.99 -7.63 -6.99
CA THR A 66 5.35 -8.28 -5.74
C THR A 66 6.77 -8.82 -5.81
N LEU A 67 7.62 -8.31 -4.92
CA LEU A 67 9.00 -8.74 -4.77
C LEU A 67 9.07 -9.91 -3.78
N THR A 68 9.67 -11.01 -4.24
CA THR A 68 9.94 -12.19 -3.42
C THR A 68 11.43 -12.26 -3.06
N ALA A 69 11.74 -12.64 -1.83
CA ALA A 69 13.11 -12.93 -1.42
C ALA A 69 13.38 -14.44 -1.37
N GLN A 70 14.64 -14.84 -1.57
CA GLN A 70 15.04 -16.24 -1.41
C GLN A 70 15.03 -16.61 0.08
N ASN A 71 14.58 -17.83 0.38
CA ASN A 71 14.56 -18.41 1.73
C ASN A 71 13.61 -17.73 2.74
N THR A 72 12.57 -17.04 2.28
CA THR A 72 11.49 -16.55 3.15
C THR A 72 10.16 -16.52 2.37
N PRO A 73 9.02 -16.82 3.03
CA PRO A 73 7.70 -16.60 2.44
C PRO A 73 7.28 -15.11 2.47
N LEU A 74 8.08 -14.22 3.09
CA LEU A 74 7.77 -12.80 3.14
C LEU A 74 7.94 -12.14 1.78
N THR A 75 6.93 -11.39 1.36
CA THR A 75 6.93 -10.63 0.11
C THR A 75 6.75 -9.15 0.39
N VAL A 76 7.30 -8.30 -0.47
CA VAL A 76 7.01 -6.87 -0.50
C VAL A 76 6.14 -6.60 -1.71
N ALA A 77 4.91 -6.19 -1.47
CA ALA A 77 4.01 -5.75 -2.53
C ALA A 77 4.17 -4.24 -2.75
N MET A 78 4.14 -3.85 -4.01
CA MET A 78 4.27 -2.47 -4.46
C MET A 78 3.04 -2.09 -5.28
N TRP A 79 2.44 -0.95 -4.96
CA TRP A 79 1.26 -0.43 -5.64
C TRP A 79 1.52 0.99 -6.11
N GLN A 80 1.38 1.20 -7.41
CA GLN A 80 1.46 2.50 -8.05
C GLN A 80 0.05 3.03 -8.32
N ALA A 81 -0.20 4.29 -7.98
CA ALA A 81 -1.46 4.94 -8.23
C ALA A 81 -1.29 6.40 -8.67
N GLU A 82 -2.19 6.86 -9.53
CA GLU A 82 -2.19 8.20 -10.07
C GLU A 82 -3.29 9.06 -9.43
N LYS A 83 -2.98 10.34 -9.20
CA LYS A 83 -3.96 11.34 -8.81
C LYS A 83 -4.45 12.04 -10.07
N THR A 84 -5.72 11.86 -10.41
CA THR A 84 -6.32 12.51 -11.58
C THR A 84 -6.11 14.02 -11.56
N GLU A 85 -5.89 14.59 -12.73
CA GLU A 85 -5.96 16.04 -12.90
C GLU A 85 -7.36 16.51 -12.48
N ARG A 86 -7.43 17.63 -11.75
CA ARG A 86 -8.70 18.36 -11.69
C ARG A 86 -8.78 19.07 -13.03
N ASN A 87 -9.69 18.65 -13.91
CA ASN A 87 -10.05 19.47 -15.06
C ASN A 87 -10.36 20.89 -14.55
N ALA A 88 -9.54 21.85 -14.98
CA ALA A 88 -9.76 23.28 -14.74
C ALA A 88 -10.82 23.83 -15.70
#